data_AF-A0A945IAF3-F1
#
_entry.id   AF-A0A945IAF3-F1
#
_cell.length_a   1.000
_cell.length_b   1.000
_cell.length_c   1.000
_cell.angle_alpha   90.00
_cell.angle_beta   90.00
_cell.angle_gamma   90.00
#
_symmetry.space_group_name_H-M   'P 1'
#
loop_
_entity.id
_entity.type
_entity.pdbx_description
1 polymer ?
#
loop_
_entity_poly.entity_id
_entity_poly.type
_entity_poly.pdbx_seq_one_letter_code
_entity_poly.pdbx_strand_id
1 'polypeptide(L)'
;MENTTAPQMSGDMAEALVLKIFADNNFELTDELKKEYVPELSAQLEQRIGLHLITKIPEDRLDEYAALIDKDDATADDWSTFWQSAVPNFEGEMKTIVDDFSTSVKDVMAM
;
A
#
# COMPACT_ATOMS: atom_id res chain seq x y z
N MET A 1 1.52 -23.37 6.77
CA MET A 1 0.49 -22.44 6.27
C MET A 1 1.27 -21.37 5.56
N GLU A 2 1.19 -21.36 4.24
CA GLU A 2 1.94 -20.46 3.37
C GLU A 2 1.41 -19.04 3.60
N ASN A 3 2.27 -18.18 4.16
CA ASN A 3 1.96 -16.77 4.31
C ASN A 3 2.32 -16.12 2.97
N THR A 4 1.38 -16.10 2.03
CA THR A 4 1.50 -15.37 0.77
C THR A 4 1.40 -13.89 1.09
N THR A 5 2.52 -13.31 1.51
CA THR A 5 2.60 -11.91 1.86
C THR A 5 2.72 -11.11 0.57
N ALA A 6 1.70 -10.28 0.28
CA ALA A 6 1.77 -9.23 -0.73
C ALA A 6 3.05 -8.39 -0.53
N PRO A 7 3.56 -7.70 -1.56
CA PRO A 7 4.78 -6.90 -1.43
C PRO A 7 4.65 -5.90 -0.29
N GLN A 8 5.29 -6.20 0.83
CA GLN A 8 5.11 -5.46 2.06
C GLN A 8 5.86 -4.14 1.99
N MET A 9 5.13 -3.05 1.79
CA MET A 9 5.47 -1.84 2.52
C MET A 9 5.23 -2.16 4.00
N SER A 10 6.04 -1.62 4.92
CA SER A 10 5.82 -1.89 6.35
C SER A 10 4.37 -1.64 6.71
N GLY A 11 3.76 -2.51 7.55
CA GLY A 11 2.38 -2.30 8.02
C GLY A 11 2.16 -0.88 8.55
N ASP A 12 3.21 -0.31 9.14
CA ASP A 12 3.29 1.08 9.61
C ASP A 12 3.07 2.13 8.51
N MET A 13 3.51 1.88 7.26
CA MET A 13 3.34 2.82 6.14
C MET A 13 1.90 2.82 5.61
N ALA A 14 1.30 1.65 5.41
CA ALA A 14 -0.09 1.56 4.97
C ALA A 14 -1.04 2.15 6.02
N GLU A 15 -0.80 1.85 7.30
CA GLU A 15 -1.52 2.44 8.42
C GLU A 15 -1.37 3.97 8.46
N ALA A 16 -0.15 4.49 8.32
CA ALA A 16 0.08 5.93 8.28
C ALA A 16 -0.66 6.61 7.11
N LEU A 17 -0.70 5.98 5.94
CA LEU A 17 -1.44 6.48 4.79
C LEU A 17 -2.96 6.48 5.03
N VAL A 18 -3.50 5.41 5.62
CA VAL A 18 -4.92 5.33 5.98
C VAL A 18 -5.30 6.39 7.01
N LEU A 19 -4.50 6.57 8.07
CA LEU A 19 -4.71 7.62 9.06
C LEU A 19 -4.63 9.02 8.44
N LYS A 20 -3.71 9.24 7.49
CA LYS A 20 -3.62 10.48 6.75
C LYS A 20 -4.87 10.71 5.88
N ILE A 21 -5.38 9.69 5.19
CA ILE A 21 -6.62 9.77 4.40
C ILE A 21 -7.79 10.21 5.29
N PHE A 22 -7.92 9.65 6.49
CA PHE A 22 -8.96 10.08 7.42
C PHE A 22 -8.80 11.54 7.84
N ALA A 23 -7.57 11.95 8.18
CA ALA A 23 -7.27 13.33 8.54
C ALA A 23 -7.56 14.31 7.38
N ASP A 24 -7.15 13.98 6.15
CA ASP A 24 -7.33 14.81 4.95
C ASP A 24 -8.81 14.95 4.56
N ASN A 25 -9.66 13.99 4.94
CA ASN A 25 -11.10 14.04 4.72
C ASN A 25 -11.91 14.59 5.91
N ASN A 26 -11.25 15.11 6.96
CA ASN A 26 -11.89 15.53 8.21
C ASN A 26 -12.75 14.43 8.88
N PHE A 27 -12.39 13.16 8.69
CA PHE A 27 -13.02 12.06 9.41
C PHE A 27 -12.28 11.82 10.73
N GLU A 28 -12.85 12.30 11.83
CA GLU A 28 -12.38 11.94 13.16
C GLU A 28 -12.92 10.56 13.56
N LEU A 29 -12.09 9.54 13.39
CA LEU A 29 -12.41 8.21 13.90
C LEU A 29 -12.22 8.15 15.42
N THR A 30 -13.17 7.53 16.11
CA THR A 30 -13.00 7.11 17.51
C THR A 30 -11.94 6.01 17.60
N ASP A 31 -11.38 5.79 18.79
CA ASP A 31 -10.38 4.73 18.99
C ASP A 31 -10.93 3.31 18.71
N GLU A 32 -12.24 3.10 18.88
CA GLU A 32 -12.91 1.86 18.48
C GLU A 32 -12.93 1.70 16.96
N LEU A 33 -13.37 2.74 16.24
CA LEU A 33 -13.40 2.70 14.76
C LEU A 33 -12.00 2.60 14.18
N LYS A 34 -10.99 3.22 14.79
CA LYS A 34 -9.61 3.03 14.35
C LYS A 34 -9.18 1.57 14.44
N LYS A 35 -9.45 0.89 15.55
CA LYS A 35 -9.08 -0.53 15.73
C LYS A 35 -9.83 -1.47 14.79
N GLU A 36 -11.03 -1.11 14.39
CA GLU A 36 -11.84 -1.91 13.47
C GLU A 36 -11.45 -1.67 12.01
N TYR A 37 -11.41 -0.41 11.58
CA TYR A 37 -11.27 -0.05 10.17
C TYR A 37 -9.81 0.14 9.71
N VAL A 38 -8.91 0.61 10.57
CA VAL A 38 -7.52 0.90 10.14
C VAL A 38 -6.79 -0.36 9.68
N PRO A 39 -6.81 -1.50 10.41
CA PRO A 39 -6.11 -2.71 9.95
C PRO A 39 -6.66 -3.22 8.62
N GLU A 40 -7.98 -3.24 8.45
CA GLU A 40 -8.62 -3.72 7.23
C GLU A 40 -8.33 -2.81 6.04
N LEU A 41 -8.47 -1.50 6.22
CA LEU A 41 -8.17 -0.51 5.16
C LEU A 41 -6.69 -0.49 4.82
N SER A 42 -5.80 -0.69 5.79
CA SER A 42 -4.36 -0.75 5.56
C SER A 42 -4.00 -1.96 4.70
N ALA A 43 -4.54 -3.13 5.02
CA ALA A 43 -4.36 -4.33 4.21
C ALA A 43 -4.91 -4.17 2.78
N GLN A 44 -6.10 -3.56 2.64
CA GLN A 44 -6.67 -3.27 1.32
C GLN A 44 -5.81 -2.28 0.53
N LEU A 45 -5.28 -1.24 1.18
CA LEU A 45 -4.43 -0.24 0.55
C LEU A 45 -3.10 -0.86 0.13
N GLU A 46 -2.46 -1.64 0.99
CA GLU A 46 -1.23 -2.37 0.69
C GLU A 46 -1.40 -3.30 -0.51
N GLN A 47 -2.48 -4.09 -0.54
CA GLN A 47 -2.79 -4.96 -1.66
C GLN A 47 -3.03 -4.19 -2.96
N ARG A 48 -3.77 -3.08 -2.92
CA ARG A 48 -4.01 -2.21 -4.09
C ARG A 48 -2.71 -1.62 -4.61
N ILE A 49 -1.83 -1.18 -3.70
CA ILE A 49 -0.53 -0.63 -4.07
C ILE A 49 0.32 -1.71 -4.73
N GLY A 50 0.45 -2.89 -4.12
CA GLY A 50 1.17 -4.01 -4.72
C GLY A 50 0.66 -4.39 -6.11
N LEU A 51 -0.66 -4.52 -6.26
CA LEU A 51 -1.30 -4.87 -7.54
C LEU A 51 -1.18 -3.77 -8.59
N HIS A 52 -1.18 -2.50 -8.20
CA HIS A 52 -1.01 -1.41 -9.14
C HIS A 52 0.44 -1.31 -9.60
N LEU A 53 1.39 -1.31 -8.66
CA LEU A 53 2.81 -1.16 -8.93
C LEU A 53 3.38 -2.33 -9.74
N ILE A 54 2.95 -3.57 -9.50
CA ILE A 54 3.44 -4.73 -10.25
C ILE A 54 3.18 -4.59 -11.76
N THR A 55 2.08 -3.96 -12.17
CA THR A 55 1.76 -3.72 -13.59
C THR A 55 2.62 -2.64 -14.24
N LYS A 56 3.35 -1.87 -13.43
CA LYS A 56 4.21 -0.76 -13.85
C LYS A 56 5.68 -1.12 -13.84
N ILE A 57 6.03 -2.30 -13.32
CA ILE A 57 7.40 -2.81 -13.35
C ILE A 57 7.79 -3.03 -14.82
N PRO A 58 8.88 -2.44 -15.30
CA PRO A 58 9.39 -2.73 -16.64
C PRO A 58 9.95 -4.16 -16.70
N GLU A 59 9.85 -4.80 -17.87
CA GLU A 59 10.18 -6.24 -18.02
C GLU A 59 11.61 -6.58 -17.58
N ASP A 60 12.56 -5.65 -17.75
CA ASP A 60 13.96 -5.81 -17.36
C ASP A 60 14.20 -5.80 -15.83
N ARG A 61 13.17 -5.44 -15.04
CA ARG A 61 13.19 -5.43 -13.57
C ARG A 61 12.36 -6.56 -12.95
N LEU A 62 11.69 -7.39 -13.76
CA LEU A 62 10.88 -8.50 -13.25
C LEU A 62 11.73 -9.57 -12.56
N ASP A 63 12.97 -9.79 -13.00
CA ASP A 63 13.90 -10.70 -12.33
C ASP A 63 14.29 -10.21 -10.94
N GLU A 64 14.48 -8.89 -10.77
CA GLU A 64 14.73 -8.28 -9.45
C GLU A 64 13.51 -8.41 -8.54
N TYR A 65 12.30 -8.24 -9.09
CA TYR A 65 11.05 -8.46 -8.37
C TYR A 65 10.90 -9.91 -7.89
N ALA A 66 11.16 -10.88 -8.77
CA ALA A 66 11.13 -12.30 -8.43
C ALA A 66 12.15 -12.64 -7.34
N ALA A 67 13.37 -12.10 -7.44
CA ALA A 67 14.41 -12.27 -6.42
C ALA A 67 14.00 -11.68 -5.05
N LEU A 68 13.23 -10.59 -5.03
CA LEU A 68 12.67 -10.02 -3.81
C LEU A 68 11.55 -10.86 -3.20
N ILE A 69 10.71 -11.50 -4.02
CA ILE A 69 9.69 -12.45 -3.54
C ILE A 69 10.35 -13.68 -2.92
N ASP A 70 11.36 -14.22 -3.58
CA ASP A 70 12.07 -15.42 -3.12
C ASP A 70 12.98 -15.16 -1.91
N LYS A 71 13.18 -13.89 -1.55
CA LYS A 71 13.94 -13.48 -0.38
C LYS A 71 13.07 -13.56 0.87
N ASP A 72 13.19 -14.66 1.62
CA ASP A 72 12.47 -14.90 2.88
C ASP A 72 12.62 -13.79 3.95
N ASP A 73 13.71 -13.02 3.89
CA ASP A 73 14.01 -11.90 4.80
C ASP A 73 13.90 -10.53 4.13
N ALA A 74 13.16 -10.42 3.02
CA ALA A 74 12.89 -9.14 2.37
C ALA A 74 12.21 -8.19 3.36
N THR A 75 12.89 -7.07 3.62
CA THR A 75 12.38 -6.03 4.54
C THR A 75 11.50 -5.04 3.80
N ALA A 76 10.71 -4.26 4.55
CA ALA A 76 9.96 -3.14 3.99
C ALA A 76 10.85 -2.11 3.26
N ASP A 77 12.09 -1.92 3.73
CA ASP A 77 13.05 -1.03 3.08
C ASP A 77 13.56 -1.59 1.76
N ASP A 78 13.76 -2.92 1.66
CA ASP A 78 14.13 -3.58 0.41
C ASP A 78 13.03 -3.39 -0.64
N TRP A 79 11.76 -3.60 -0.24
CA TRP A 79 10.60 -3.35 -1.10
C TRP A 79 10.48 -1.89 -1.50
N SER A 80 10.58 -0.96 -0.55
CA SER A 80 10.51 0.48 -0.80
C SER A 80 11.58 0.93 -1.80
N THR A 81 12.82 0.45 -1.62
CA THR A 81 13.94 0.75 -2.51
C THR A 81 13.68 0.20 -3.92
N PHE A 82 13.21 -1.04 -4.01
CA PHE A 82 12.86 -1.65 -5.29
C PHE A 82 11.78 -0.86 -6.00
N TRP A 83 10.66 -0.56 -5.33
CA TRP A 83 9.54 0.14 -5.96
C TRP A 83 9.92 1.53 -6.47
N GLN A 84 10.68 2.29 -5.69
CA GLN A 84 11.17 3.62 -6.10
C GLN A 84 12.12 3.56 -7.30
N SER A 85 12.91 2.48 -7.42
CA SER A 85 13.86 2.29 -8.51
C SER A 85 13.22 1.69 -9.76
N ALA A 86 12.28 0.76 -9.58
CA ALA A 86 11.70 -0.04 -10.65
C ALA A 86 10.47 0.62 -11.29
N VAL A 87 9.66 1.36 -10.52
CA VAL A 87 8.42 1.96 -11.04
C VAL A 87 8.67 3.38 -11.53
N PRO A 88 8.48 3.66 -12.83
CA PRO A 88 8.56 5.03 -13.34
C PRO A 88 7.50 5.91 -12.68
N ASN A 89 7.88 7.12 -12.26
CA ASN A 89 6.97 8.06 -11.59
C ASN A 89 6.28 7.45 -10.34
N PHE A 90 7.01 6.67 -9.55
CA PHE A 90 6.52 6.01 -8.34
C PHE A 90 5.68 6.93 -7.44
N GLU A 91 6.16 8.14 -7.14
CA GLU A 91 5.43 9.10 -6.30
C GLU A 91 4.08 9.51 -6.90
N GLY A 92 4.01 9.69 -8.22
CA GLY A 92 2.77 10.02 -8.91
C GLY A 92 1.78 8.87 -8.90
N GLU A 93 2.24 7.65 -9.15
CA GLU A 93 1.42 6.44 -9.08
C GLU A 93 0.90 6.21 -7.65
N MET A 94 1.77 6.35 -6.64
CA MET A 94 1.37 6.30 -5.22
C MET A 94 0.32 7.33 -4.88
N LYS A 95 0.47 8.57 -5.37
CA LYS A 95 -0.52 9.62 -5.16
C LYS A 95 -1.86 9.23 -5.77
N THR A 96 -1.89 8.73 -7.01
CA THR A 96 -3.12 8.27 -7.67
C THR A 96 -3.80 7.16 -6.87
N ILE A 97 -3.04 6.15 -6.43
CA ILE A 97 -3.61 5.05 -5.64
C ILE A 97 -4.23 5.57 -4.34
N VAL A 98 -3.53 6.47 -3.64
CA VAL A 98 -4.02 7.06 -2.38
C VAL A 98 -5.23 7.96 -2.61
N ASP A 99 -5.26 8.76 -3.68
CA ASP A 99 -6.40 9.61 -4.04
C ASP A 99 -7.65 8.77 -4.39
N ASP A 100 -7.48 7.71 -5.19
CA ASP A 100 -8.55 6.80 -5.59
C ASP A 100 -9.09 6.01 -4.37
N PHE A 101 -8.19 5.57 -3.50
CA PHE A 101 -8.55 4.90 -2.26
C PHE A 101 -9.27 5.85 -1.30
N SER A 102 -8.77 7.09 -1.14
CA SER A 102 -9.40 8.14 -0.35
C SER A 102 -10.83 8.42 -0.81
N THR A 103 -11.05 8.51 -2.12
CA THR A 103 -12.39 8.65 -2.71
C THR A 103 -13.28 7.45 -2.38
N SER A 104 -12.74 6.24 -2.51
CA SER A 104 -13.47 5.00 -2.17
C SER A 104 -13.88 4.95 -0.70
N VAL A 105 -12.96 5.31 0.22
CA VAL A 105 -13.23 5.36 1.66
C VAL A 105 -14.30 6.39 1.97
N LYS A 106 -14.22 7.57 1.35
CA LYS A 106 -15.23 8.63 1.52
C LYS A 106 -16.61 8.17 1.09
N ASP A 107 -16.73 7.48 -0.04
CA ASP A 107 -18.00 6.96 -0.53
C ASP A 107 -18.60 5.91 0.42
N VAL A 108 -17.77 5.01 0.96
CA VAL A 108 -18.19 4.02 1.96
C VAL A 108 -18.64 4.68 3.26
N MET A 109 -17.92 5.70 3.72
CA MET A 109 -18.22 6.42 4.98
C MET A 109 -19.37 7.43 4.86
N ALA A 110 -19.74 7.84 3.64
CA ALA A 110 -20.84 8.75 3.38
C ALA A 110 -22.20 8.04 3.18
N MET A 111 -22.21 6.70 3.11
CA MET A 111 -23.42 5.86 3.14
C MET A 111 -23.90 5.60 4.57
#